data_AF-A0A453TCN4-F1
#
_entry.id   AF-A0A453TCN4-F1
#
_cell.length_a   1.000
_cell.length_b   1.000
_cell.length_c   1.000
_cell.angle_alpha   90.00
_cell.angle_beta   90.00
_cell.angle_gamma   90.00
#
_symmetry.space_group_name_H-M   'P 1'
#
loop_
_entity.id
_entity.type
_entity.pdbx_description
1 polymer ?
#
loop_
_entity_poly.entity_id
_entity_poly.type
_entity_poly.pdbx_seq_one_letter_code
_entity_poly.pdbx_strand_id
1 'polypeptide(L)'
;MCLPTQLAKQGIISNVFGHCIATDPSSSGYMFLGDDYVPRWGMTWVPVRNGLENLYSTVLQKVNYGGQELNVREQAEKLTRVIFDSGSSYTCFPHEIYTSLIALVRFCINSLHLVKRVQLIPCCMYLVKIL
;
A
#
# COMPACT_ATOMS: atom_id res chain seq x y z
N MET A 1 -5.16 -0.09 20.95
CA MET A 1 -5.90 -1.30 20.51
C MET A 1 -6.95 -0.86 19.50
N CYS A 2 -6.88 -1.34 18.26
CA CYS A 2 -7.82 -0.97 17.18
C CYS A 2 -9.13 -1.79 17.24
N LEU A 3 -10.16 -1.32 16.52
CA LEU A 3 -11.49 -1.94 16.50
C LEU A 3 -11.49 -3.43 16.10
N PRO A 4 -10.79 -3.88 15.03
CA PRO A 4 -10.74 -5.31 14.69
C PRO A 4 -10.23 -6.18 15.84
N THR A 5 -9.19 -5.72 16.55
CA THR A 5 -8.63 -6.45 17.69
C THR A 5 -9.58 -6.48 18.89
N GLN A 6 -10.36 -5.43 19.13
CA GLN A 6 -11.36 -5.41 20.22
C GLN A 6 -12.44 -6.46 19.98
N LEU A 7 -12.98 -6.51 18.76
CA LEU A 7 -14.02 -7.46 18.38
C LEU A 7 -13.50 -8.90 18.35
N ALA A 8 -12.26 -9.10 17.89
CA ALA A 8 -11.62 -10.41 17.91
C ALA A 8 -11.38 -10.93 19.33
N LYS A 9 -11.02 -10.06 20.28
CA LYS A 9 -10.90 -10.43 21.70
C LYS A 9 -12.23 -10.87 22.34
N GLN A 10 -13.35 -10.43 21.79
CA GLN A 10 -14.69 -10.85 22.21
C GLN A 10 -15.18 -12.11 21.47
N GLY A 11 -14.39 -12.66 20.54
CA GLY A 11 -14.76 -13.83 19.74
C GLY A 11 -15.83 -13.56 18.67
N ILE A 12 -16.05 -12.29 18.31
CA ILE A 12 -17.10 -11.89 17.35
C ILE A 12 -16.63 -12.08 15.90
N ILE A 13 -15.36 -11.79 15.62
CA ILE A 13 -14.74 -11.89 14.30
C ILE A 13 -13.30 -12.42 14.41
N SER A 14 -12.75 -12.88 13.30
CA SER A 14 -11.30 -13.01 13.14
C SER A 14 -10.59 -11.65 13.19
N ASN A 15 -9.36 -11.58 13.70
CA ASN A 15 -8.55 -10.34 13.77
C ASN A 15 -7.99 -9.92 12.40
N VAL A 16 -8.90 -9.66 11.46
CA VAL A 16 -8.65 -9.33 10.06
C VAL A 16 -9.57 -8.18 9.69
N PHE A 17 -9.07 -7.26 8.88
CA PHE A 17 -9.92 -6.31 8.17
C PHE A 17 -9.39 -6.10 6.75
N GLY A 18 -10.28 -5.70 5.86
CA GLY A 18 -9.94 -5.29 4.50
C GLY A 18 -10.76 -4.10 4.07
N HIS A 19 -10.24 -3.36 3.11
CA HIS A 19 -10.97 -2.26 2.49
C HIS A 19 -10.66 -2.16 1.00
N CYS A 20 -11.62 -1.62 0.24
CA CYS A 20 -11.41 -1.18 -1.13
C CYS A 20 -11.87 0.26 -1.22
N ILE A 21 -10.94 1.15 -1.58
CA ILE A 21 -11.20 2.58 -1.71
C ILE A 21 -11.69 2.85 -3.13
N ALA A 22 -12.82 3.54 -3.23
CA ALA A 22 -13.35 3.98 -4.51
C ALA A 22 -12.40 4.98 -5.19
N THR A 23 -12.16 4.78 -6.48
CA THR A 23 -11.35 5.70 -7.31
C THR A 23 -12.20 6.78 -7.99
N ASP A 24 -13.52 6.58 -8.06
CA ASP A 24 -14.48 7.51 -8.66
C ASP A 24 -15.42 8.06 -7.56
N PRO A 25 -15.66 9.39 -7.49
CA PRO A 25 -16.59 9.98 -6.54
C PRO A 25 -18.04 9.48 -6.63
N SER A 26 -18.43 8.93 -7.78
CA SER A 26 -19.75 8.31 -8.01
C SER A 26 -19.81 6.84 -7.58
N SER A 27 -18.68 6.25 -7.19
CA SER A 27 -18.57 4.87 -6.70
C SER A 27 -18.37 4.82 -5.19
N SER A 28 -18.91 3.78 -4.55
CA SER A 28 -18.72 3.55 -3.12
C SER A 28 -17.58 2.56 -2.90
N GLY A 29 -16.67 2.91 -1.97
CA GLY A 29 -15.75 1.94 -1.40
C GLY A 29 -16.43 1.03 -0.39
N TYR A 30 -15.72 0.02 0.10
CA TYR A 30 -16.19 -0.82 1.18
C TYR A 30 -15.08 -1.13 2.17
N MET A 31 -15.49 -1.45 3.40
CA MET A 31 -14.63 -2.00 4.45
C MET A 31 -15.35 -3.19 5.06
N PHE A 32 -14.60 -4.24 5.39
CA PHE A 32 -15.11 -5.38 6.13
C PHE A 32 -14.21 -5.73 7.31
N LEU A 33 -14.83 -6.33 8.32
CA LEU A 33 -14.20 -6.81 9.54
C LEU A 33 -14.41 -8.34 9.60
N GLY A 34 -13.37 -9.09 9.97
CA GLY A 34 -13.37 -10.55 9.88
C GLY A 34 -12.82 -11.06 8.56
N ASP A 35 -12.87 -12.37 8.38
CA ASP A 35 -12.26 -13.09 7.25
C ASP A 35 -13.26 -13.62 6.21
N ASP A 36 -14.56 -13.44 6.42
CA ASP A 36 -15.63 -13.93 5.52
C ASP A 36 -15.50 -13.42 4.08
N TYR A 37 -15.03 -12.18 3.91
CA TYR A 37 -14.88 -11.52 2.60
C TYR A 37 -13.46 -11.57 2.05
N VAL A 38 -12.56 -12.35 2.67
CA VAL A 38 -11.20 -12.56 2.16
C VAL A 38 -11.28 -13.43 0.90
N PRO A 39 -10.80 -12.94 -0.26
CA PRO A 39 -10.80 -13.76 -1.48
C PRO A 39 -9.93 -15.00 -1.30
N ARG A 40 -10.44 -16.16 -1.74
CA ARG A 40 -9.72 -17.45 -1.64
C ARG A 40 -8.49 -17.52 -2.56
N TRP A 41 -8.43 -16.67 -3.59
CA TRP A 41 -7.37 -16.64 -4.60
C TRP A 41 -7.15 -15.20 -5.10
N GLY A 42 -6.01 -14.95 -5.75
CA GLY A 42 -5.65 -13.64 -6.31
C GLY A 42 -5.08 -12.63 -5.29
N MET A 43 -5.00 -13.01 -4.00
CA MET A 43 -4.41 -12.18 -2.95
C MET A 43 -2.91 -12.42 -2.82
N THR A 44 -2.15 -11.33 -2.68
CA THR A 44 -0.74 -11.36 -2.28
C THR A 44 -0.61 -10.83 -0.85
N TRP A 45 0.17 -11.52 -0.03
CA TRP A 45 0.35 -11.20 1.38
C TRP A 45 1.75 -10.71 1.67
N VAL A 46 1.86 -9.70 2.52
CA VAL A 46 3.14 -9.24 3.08
C VAL A 46 3.06 -9.28 4.60
N PRO A 47 4.15 -9.65 5.30
CA PRO A 47 4.15 -9.67 6.75
C PRO A 47 3.99 -8.23 7.29
N VAL A 48 3.05 -8.04 8.20
CA VAL A 48 2.97 -6.82 8.99
C VAL A 48 4.10 -6.83 10.02
N ARG A 49 4.90 -5.78 10.03
CA ARG A 49 5.97 -5.59 11.00
C ARG A 49 5.38 -4.95 12.24
N ASN A 50 5.25 -5.75 13.30
CA ASN A 50 4.88 -5.26 14.61
C ASN A 50 6.02 -4.39 15.17
N GLY A 51 5.72 -3.13 15.51
CA GLY A 51 6.65 -2.18 16.10
C GLY A 51 6.05 -1.50 17.34
N LEU A 52 6.81 -0.61 17.97
CA LEU A 52 6.36 0.17 19.13
C LEU A 52 5.19 1.13 18.83
N GLU A 53 4.93 1.38 17.54
CA GLU A 53 3.91 2.30 17.06
C GLU A 53 2.72 1.50 16.53
N ASN A 54 1.49 1.96 16.77
CA ASN A 54 0.23 1.35 16.30
C ASN A 54 0.02 1.56 14.78
N LEU A 55 1.06 1.34 13.97
CA LEU A 55 1.08 1.57 12.53
C LEU A 55 1.09 0.25 11.77
N TYR A 56 0.27 0.14 10.73
CA TYR A 56 0.37 -0.95 9.78
C TYR A 56 1.55 -0.70 8.87
N SER A 57 2.60 -1.50 9.05
CA SER A 57 3.83 -1.33 8.30
C SER A 57 4.42 -2.64 7.83
N THR A 58 5.22 -2.59 6.76
CA THR A 58 5.97 -3.74 6.24
C THR A 58 7.36 -3.31 5.79
N VAL A 59 8.18 -4.26 5.37
CA VAL A 59 9.55 -4.00 4.90
C VAL A 59 9.56 -3.73 3.41
N LEU A 60 10.15 -2.59 3.03
CA LEU A 60 10.44 -2.29 1.63
C LEU A 60 11.71 -3.02 1.21
N GLN A 61 11.61 -3.86 0.19
CA GLN A 61 12.78 -4.53 -0.37
C GLN A 61 13.42 -3.69 -1.48
N LYS A 62 12.61 -3.24 -2.43
CA LYS A 62 13.05 -2.53 -3.63
C LYS A 62 11.93 -1.63 -4.15
N VAL A 63 12.29 -0.56 -4.85
CA VAL A 63 11.37 0.26 -5.65
C VAL A 63 11.82 0.19 -7.09
N ASN A 64 10.91 -0.19 -7.99
CA ASN A 64 11.20 -0.31 -9.42
C ASN A 64 10.25 0.58 -10.23
N TYR A 65 10.75 1.16 -11.32
CA TYR A 65 9.94 1.87 -12.32
C TYR A 65 10.39 1.47 -13.73
N GLY A 66 9.45 1.05 -14.59
CA GLY A 66 9.77 0.69 -15.98
C GLY A 66 10.81 -0.43 -16.15
N GLY A 67 10.96 -1.33 -15.16
CA GLY A 67 11.99 -2.37 -15.14
C GLY A 67 13.34 -1.94 -14.55
N GLN A 68 13.50 -0.66 -14.20
CA GLN A 68 14.70 -0.13 -13.55
C GLN A 68 14.53 -0.08 -12.03
N GLU A 69 15.47 -0.66 -11.29
CA GLU A 69 15.58 -0.53 -9.83
C GLU A 69 16.03 0.89 -9.47
N LEU A 70 15.25 1.59 -8.64
CA LEU A 70 15.68 2.86 -8.06
C LEU A 70 16.84 2.56 -7.10
N ASN A 71 17.90 3.35 -7.17
CA ASN A 71 19.05 3.17 -6.29
C ASN A 71 18.67 3.54 -4.84
N VAL A 72 18.23 2.55 -4.06
CA VAL A 72 17.97 2.66 -2.61
C VAL A 72 19.23 2.27 -1.81
N ARG A 73 20.33 1.91 -2.49
CA ARG A 73 21.43 1.14 -1.89
C ARG A 73 22.39 1.94 -1.02
N GLU A 74 22.42 3.26 -1.09
CA GLU A 74 23.26 4.07 -0.20
C GLU A 74 22.57 4.46 1.12
N GLN A 75 21.26 4.22 1.25
CA GLN A 75 20.47 4.49 2.46
C GLN A 75 19.67 3.27 2.96
N ALA A 76 20.09 2.06 2.56
CA ALA A 76 19.43 0.80 2.89
C ALA A 76 19.27 0.55 4.41
N GLU A 77 20.08 1.19 5.24
CA GLU A 77 19.94 1.13 6.71
C GLU A 77 18.80 2.03 7.24
N LYS A 78 18.33 3.01 6.46
CA LYS A 78 17.39 4.05 6.89
C LYS A 78 16.00 3.95 6.24
N LEU A 79 15.86 3.22 5.14
CA LEU A 79 14.61 3.08 4.36
C LEU A 79 14.02 1.66 4.45
N THR A 80 13.69 1.23 5.67
CA THR A 80 13.29 -0.15 5.96
C THR A 80 11.78 -0.37 6.10
N ARG A 81 10.94 0.67 5.90
CA ARG A 81 9.52 0.60 6.27
C ARG A 81 8.60 1.30 5.27
N VAL A 82 7.56 0.59 4.83
CA VAL A 82 6.37 1.15 4.18
C VAL A 82 5.25 1.18 5.22
N ILE A 83 4.54 2.30 5.30
CA ILE A 83 3.38 2.47 6.18
C ILE A 83 2.13 2.51 5.30
N PHE A 84 1.12 1.72 5.67
CA PHE A 84 -0.20 1.77 5.07
C PHE A 84 -1.04 2.77 5.87
N ASP A 85 -1.30 3.92 5.25
CA ASP A 85 -2.06 5.02 5.83
C ASP A 85 -3.26 5.36 4.93
N SER A 86 -4.40 5.61 5.55
CA SER A 86 -5.61 6.11 4.89
C SER A 86 -5.84 7.61 5.13
N GLY A 87 -5.04 8.26 5.98
CA GLY A 87 -5.09 9.70 6.26
C GLY A 87 -4.42 10.57 5.18
N SER A 88 -3.59 9.97 4.32
CA SER A 88 -2.88 10.65 3.24
C SER A 88 -3.50 10.36 1.86
N SER A 89 -3.76 11.41 1.07
CA SER A 89 -4.29 11.26 -0.30
C SER A 89 -3.25 10.82 -1.34
N TYR A 90 -1.96 10.94 -1.01
CA TYR A 90 -0.85 10.62 -1.93
C TYR A 90 0.19 9.72 -1.24
N THR A 91 0.90 8.93 -2.03
CA THR A 91 2.05 8.16 -1.54
C THR A 91 3.24 9.10 -1.31
N CYS A 92 3.69 9.19 -0.06
CA CYS A 92 4.82 10.02 0.32
C CYS A 92 6.13 9.22 0.23
N PHE A 93 7.10 9.78 -0.49
CA PHE A 93 8.44 9.20 -0.61
C PHE A 93 9.48 10.08 0.08
N PRO A 94 10.48 9.47 0.71
CA PRO A 94 11.69 10.17 1.14
C PRO A 94 12.35 10.88 -0.05
N HIS A 95 12.95 12.03 0.22
CA HIS A 95 13.39 12.98 -0.81
C HIS A 95 14.25 12.35 -1.91
N GLU A 96 15.16 11.44 -1.55
CA GLU A 96 16.07 10.75 -2.47
C GLU A 96 15.33 9.81 -3.43
N ILE A 97 14.40 8.99 -2.91
CA ILE A 97 13.56 8.10 -3.72
C ILE A 97 12.65 8.94 -4.63
N TYR A 98 12.02 9.98 -4.07
CA TYR A 98 11.13 10.87 -4.82
C TYR A 98 11.87 11.51 -6.00
N THR A 99 13.05 12.06 -5.76
CA THR A 99 13.85 12.73 -6.80
C THR A 99 14.27 11.75 -7.89
N SER A 100 14.71 10.54 -7.51
CA SER A 100 15.07 9.47 -8.45
C SER A 100 13.86 9.05 -9.31
N LEU A 101 12.69 8.87 -8.70
CA LEU A 101 11.46 8.51 -9.39
C LEU A 101 11.04 9.59 -10.41
N ILE A 102 11.03 10.86 -10.00
CA ILE A 102 10.66 11.97 -10.88
C ILE A 102 11.63 12.11 -12.06
N ALA A 103 12.93 11.88 -11.85
CA ALA A 103 13.90 11.88 -12.94
C ALA A 103 13.59 10.82 -14.00
N LEU A 104 13.28 9.58 -13.58
CA LEU A 104 12.91 8.50 -14.51
C LEU A 104 11.58 8.77 -15.22
N VAL A 105 10.58 9.26 -14.49
CA VAL A 105 9.27 9.61 -15.07
C VAL A 105 9.43 10.69 -16.14
N ARG A 106 10.21 11.75 -15.86
CA ARG A 106 10.50 12.82 -16.83
C ARG A 106 11.23 12.29 -18.07
N PHE A 107 12.24 11.45 -17.87
CA PHE A 107 12.97 10.83 -18.96
C PHE A 107 12.03 10.02 -19.88
N CYS A 108 11.13 9.23 -19.29
CA CYS A 108 10.16 8.43 -20.05
C CYS A 108 9.13 9.31 -20.78
N ILE A 109 8.56 10.32 -20.11
CA ILE A 109 7.59 11.23 -20.73
C ILE A 109 8.21 11.97 -21.92
N ASN A 110 9.45 12.44 -21.79
CA ASN A 110 10.15 13.11 -22.89
C ASN A 110 10.46 12.15 -24.07
N SER A 111 10.42 10.85 -23.83
CA SER A 111 10.69 9.80 -24.83
C SER A 111 9.42 9.20 -25.44
N LEU A 112 8.22 9.58 -24.98
CA LEU A 112 6.92 9.02 -25.41
C LEU A 112 6.00 10.10 -25.99
N HIS A 113 5.48 9.88 -27.21
CA HIS A 113 4.29 10.59 -27.69
C HIS A 113 3.07 10.17 -26.85
N LEU A 114 2.46 11.11 -26.13
CA LEU A 114 1.37 10.87 -25.16
C LEU A 114 0.21 10.02 -25.74
N VAL A 115 0.05 8.80 -25.22
CA VAL A 115 -1.22 8.06 -25.31
C VAL A 115 -2.03 8.37 -24.04
N LYS A 116 -3.22 8.95 -24.23
CA LYS A 116 -4.13 9.37 -23.15
C LYS A 116 -4.85 8.19 -22.50
N ARG A 117 -5.17 8.40 -21.21
CA ARG A 117 -5.95 7.62 -20.23
C ARG A 117 -5.28 6.33 -19.73
N VAL A 118 -4.61 6.45 -18.59
CA VAL A 118 -4.51 5.35 -17.63
C VAL A 118 -5.86 5.26 -16.93
N GLN A 119 -6.64 4.23 -17.26
CA GLN A 119 -7.80 3.88 -16.46
C GLN A 119 -7.26 3.30 -15.15
N LEU A 120 -7.35 4.09 -14.07
CA LEU A 120 -7.02 3.63 -12.74
C LEU A 120 -8.04 2.54 -12.39
N ILE A 121 -7.64 1.28 -12.55
CA ILE A 121 -8.38 0.14 -12.02
C ILE A 121 -8.55 0.40 -10.52
N PRO A 122 -9.73 0.13 -9.92
CA PRO A 122 -9.93 0.31 -8.49
C PRO A 122 -8.79 -0.35 -7.72
N CYS A 123 -7.97 0.47 -7.05
CA CYS A 123 -6.91 -0.03 -6.19
C CYS A 123 -7.59 -0.56 -4.92
N CYS A 124 -8.08 -1.80 -4.94
CA CYS A 124 -8.36 -2.50 -3.69
C CYS A 124 -7.02 -2.71 -2.99
N MET A 125 -6.73 -1.85 -2.03
CA MET A 125 -5.48 -1.78 -1.30
C MET A 125 -5.71 -2.37 0.08
N TYR A 126 -4.98 -3.46 0.34
CA TYR A 126 -4.65 -4.07 1.63
C TYR A 126 -5.76 -4.77 2.41
N LEU A 127 -5.67 -6.09 2.38
CA LEU A 127 -6.09 -6.94 3.49
C LEU A 127 -4.98 -6.94 4.53
N VAL A 128 -5.30 -6.50 5.74
CA VAL A 128 -4.36 -6.48 6.85
C VAL A 128 -4.80 -7.56 7.83
N LYS A 129 -4.03 -8.65 7.88
CA LYS A 129 -4.12 -9.63 8.96
C LYS A 129 -3.28 -9.12 10.13
N ILE A 130 -3.95 -8.84 11.24
CA ILE A 130 -3.28 -8.42 12.48
C ILE A 130 -3.01 -9.71 13.27
N LEU A 131 -1.74 -10.11 13.34
CA LEU A 131 -1.30 -11.21 14.21
C LEU A 131 -1.23 -10.75 15.67
#